data_AF-A0A7V9NAU5-F1
#
_entry.id   AF-A0A7V9NAU5-F1
#
_cell.length_a   1.000
_cell.length_b   1.000
_cell.length_c   1.000
_cell.angle_alpha   90.00
_cell.angle_beta   90.00
_cell.angle_gamma   90.00
#
_symmetry.space_group_name_H-M   'P 1'
#
loop_
_entity.id
_entity.type
_entity.pdbx_description
1 polymer ?
#
loop_
_entity_poly.entity_id
_entity_poly.type
_entity_poly.pdbx_seq_one_letter_code
_entity_poly.pdbx_strand_id
1 'polypeptide(L)' 'MDPDLFFAAGAIEHKVAKRICRSCPVRRECLAYAMEAPVDHGIWGGLTERERRRFRRRAGSDWRESFAQGA' A
#
# COMPACT_ATOMS: atom_id res chain seq x y z
N MET A 1 -15.23 9.93 2.72
CA MET A 1 -14.54 8.86 1.94
C MET A 1 -14.97 7.55 2.56
N ASP A 2 -15.43 6.59 1.77
CA ASP A 2 -15.88 5.29 2.26
C ASP A 2 -14.66 4.39 2.59
N PRO A 3 -14.49 3.92 3.83
CA PRO A 3 -13.42 2.99 4.20
C PRO A 3 -13.48 1.67 3.42
N ASP A 4 -14.68 1.19 3.07
CA ASP A 4 -14.86 -0.12 2.44
C ASP A 4 -14.19 -0.20 1.07
N LEU A 5 -14.03 0.95 0.41
CA LEU A 5 -13.31 1.09 -0.86
C LEU A 5 -11.86 0.57 -0.79
N PHE A 6 -11.20 0.68 0.36
CA PHE A 6 -9.81 0.19 0.53
C PHE A 6 -9.73 -1.30 0.79
N PHE A 7 -10.83 -1.95 1.15
CA PHE A 7 -10.91 -3.37 1.45
C PHE A 7 -11.68 -4.17 0.40
N ALA A 8 -12.31 -3.49 -0.56
CA ALA A 8 -12.99 -4.09 -1.70
C ALA A 8 -12.05 -4.97 -2.54
N ALA A 9 -12.56 -6.08 -3.08
CA ALA A 9 -11.80 -7.04 -3.87
C ALA A 9 -11.74 -6.70 -5.38
N GLY A 10 -12.59 -5.78 -5.84
CA GLY A 10 -12.76 -5.50 -7.26
C GLY A 10 -11.63 -4.66 -7.87
N ALA A 11 -11.35 -4.92 -9.15
CA ALA A 11 -10.23 -4.29 -9.85
C ALA A 11 -10.45 -2.78 -10.10
N ILE A 12 -11.71 -2.33 -10.21
CA ILE A 12 -12.04 -0.92 -10.38
C ILE A 12 -11.85 -0.18 -9.07
N GLU A 13 -12.39 -0.73 -8.00
CA GLU A 13 -12.29 -0.26 -6.61
C GLU A 13 -10.83 -0.14 -6.20
N HIS A 14 -10.01 -1.15 -6.51
CA HIS A 14 -8.58 -1.09 -6.31
C HIS A 14 -7.91 0.09 -7.04
N LYS A 15 -8.28 0.37 -8.30
CA LYS A 15 -7.75 1.51 -9.06
C LYS A 15 -8.15 2.84 -8.41
N VAL A 16 -9.39 2.96 -7.94
CA VAL A 16 -9.89 4.17 -7.28
C VAL A 16 -9.18 4.38 -5.94
N ALA A 17 -9.14 3.38 -5.07
CA ALA A 17 -8.43 3.43 -3.78
C ALA A 17 -6.96 3.80 -3.96
N LYS A 18 -6.26 3.21 -4.94
CA LYS A 18 -4.88 3.57 -5.27
C LYS A 18 -4.71 5.02 -5.70
N ARG A 19 -5.65 5.55 -6.51
CA ARG A 19 -5.63 6.95 -6.93
C ARG A 19 -5.74 7.87 -5.71
N ILE A 20 -6.62 7.55 -4.78
CA ILE A 20 -6.78 8.29 -3.52
C ILE A 20 -5.50 8.22 -2.68
N CYS A 21 -4.87 7.04 -2.55
CA CYS A 21 -3.62 6.92 -1.81
C CYS A 21 -2.52 7.85 -2.34
N ARG A 22 -2.46 8.12 -3.66
CA ARG A 22 -1.41 8.97 -4.26
C ARG A 22 -1.40 10.40 -3.75
N SER A 23 -2.55 10.95 -3.36
CA SER A 23 -2.64 12.29 -2.76
C SER A 23 -2.67 12.28 -1.23
N CYS A 24 -2.51 11.11 -0.60
CA CYS A 24 -2.54 10.99 0.85
C CYS A 24 -1.21 11.49 1.46
N PRO A 25 -1.23 12.49 2.37
CA PRO A 25 -0.01 13.06 2.94
C PRO A 25 0.77 12.04 3.78
N VAL A 26 0.09 11.05 4.35
CA VAL A 26 0.67 10.00 5.20
C VAL A 26 0.89 8.69 4.46
N ARG A 27 0.95 8.71 3.12
CA ARG A 27 1.08 7.50 2.29
C ARG A 27 2.32 6.67 2.69
N ARG A 28 3.42 7.32 3.06
CA ARG A 28 4.69 6.67 3.41
C ARG A 28 4.62 5.95 4.75
N GLU A 29 4.12 6.65 5.75
CA GLU A 29 3.89 6.17 7.10
C GLU A 29 2.88 5.02 7.08
N CYS A 30 1.81 5.14 6.28
CA CYS A 30 0.83 4.09 6.07
C CYS A 30 1.44 2.82 5.45
N LEU A 31 2.31 2.95 4.43
CA LEU A 31 2.98 1.77 3.90
C LEU A 31 3.95 1.17 4.91
N ALA A 32 4.71 2.01 5.61
CA ALA A 32 5.68 1.55 6.60
C ALA A 32 5.01 0.70 7.68
N TYR A 33 3.89 1.18 8.20
CA TYR A 33 3.06 0.41 9.13
C TYR A 33 2.65 -0.96 8.56
N ALA A 34 2.11 -0.98 7.34
CA ALA A 34 1.65 -2.22 6.70
C ALA A 34 2.78 -3.19 6.30
N MET A 35 4.03 -2.74 6.34
CA MET A 35 5.21 -3.54 6.07
C MET A 35 5.82 -4.11 7.36
N GLU A 36 5.76 -3.37 8.47
CA GLU A 36 6.25 -3.76 9.79
C GLU A 36 5.30 -4.70 10.52
N ALA A 37 4.01 -4.35 10.56
CA ALA A 37 2.94 -5.20 11.05
C ALA A 37 2.17 -5.70 9.81
N PRO A 38 2.55 -6.84 9.19
CA PRO A 38 2.03 -7.24 7.91
C PRO A 38 0.50 -7.38 7.95
N VAL A 39 -0.19 -6.38 7.42
CA VAL A 39 -1.64 -6.39 7.28
C VAL A 39 -2.00 -7.27 6.08
N ASP A 40 -2.94 -8.19 6.29
CA ASP A 40 -3.29 -9.23 5.30
C ASP A 40 -4.29 -8.79 4.24
N HIS A 41 -5.00 -7.68 4.45
CA HIS A 41 -6.07 -7.26 3.54
C HIS A 41 -6.01 -5.77 3.18
N GLY A 42 -6.71 -5.43 2.10
CA GLY A 42 -6.90 -4.06 1.63
C GLY A 42 -5.66 -3.37 1.03
N ILE A 43 -5.87 -2.10 0.68
CA ILE A 43 -4.89 -1.20 0.10
C ILE A 43 -4.29 -0.32 1.18
N TRP A 44 -2.96 -0.40 1.32
CA TRP A 44 -2.17 0.35 2.28
C TRP A 44 -1.01 1.02 1.56
N GLY A 45 -0.83 2.32 1.77
CA GLY A 45 0.24 3.07 1.10
C GLY A 45 0.18 3.03 -0.43
N GLY A 46 -0.99 2.77 -1.02
CA GLY A 46 -1.17 2.61 -2.47
C GLY A 46 -0.85 1.22 -3.02
N LEU A 47 -0.61 0.23 -2.17
CA LEU A 47 -0.34 -1.16 -2.57
C LEU A 47 -1.43 -2.10 -2.04
N THR A 48 -1.90 -2.99 -2.89
CA THR A 48 -2.69 -4.18 -2.48
C THR A 48 -1.82 -5.13 -1.66
N GLU A 49 -2.44 -6.04 -0.91
CA GLU A 49 -1.74 -7.10 -0.19
C GLU A 49 -0.77 -7.88 -1.11
N ARG A 50 -1.22 -8.29 -2.30
CA ARG A 50 -0.38 -9.01 -3.26
C ARG A 50 0.82 -8.18 -3.73
N GLU A 51 0.65 -6.88 -3.91
CA GLU A 51 1.74 -5.97 -4.26
C GLU A 51 2.71 -5.77 -3.10
N ARG A 52 2.21 -5.63 -1.86
CA ARG A 52 3.07 -5.58 -0.65
C ARG A 52 3.90 -6.85 -0.50
N ARG A 53 3.30 -8.03 -0.70
CA ARG A 53 4.03 -9.33 -0.69
C ARG A 53 5.10 -9.39 -1.78
N ARG A 54 4.86 -8.81 -2.95
CA ARG A 54 5.85 -8.72 -4.02
C ARG A 54 6.96 -7.70 -3.70
N PHE A 55 6.60 -6.58 -3.07
CA PHE A 55 7.51 -5.53 -2.66
C PHE A 55 8.48 -6.04 -1.58
N ARG A 56 7.99 -6.70 -0.51
CA ARG A 56 8.82 -7.36 0.51
C ARG A 56 9.85 -8.31 -0.08
N ARG A 57 9.43 -9.15 -1.04
CA ARG A 57 10.33 -10.11 -1.69
C ARG A 57 11.43 -9.47 -2.53
N ARG A 58 11.20 -8.27 -3.08
CA ARG A 58 12.17 -7.57 -3.93
C ARG A 58 13.10 -6.66 -3.14
N ALA A 59 12.56 -5.96 -2.15
CA ALA A 59 13.30 -4.93 -1.43
C ALA A 59 14.08 -5.48 -0.21
N GLY A 60 13.79 -6.71 0.24
CA GLY A 60 14.52 -7.33 1.35
C GLY A 60 14.43 -6.49 2.63
N SER A 61 15.55 -6.33 3.34
CA SER A 61 15.66 -5.46 4.52
C SER A 61 15.61 -3.96 4.20
N ASP A 62 15.81 -3.58 2.94
CA ASP A 62 16.00 -2.19 2.50
C ASP A 62 14.73 -1.56 1.88
N TRP A 63 13.56 -2.07 2.29
CA TRP A 63 12.29 -1.62 1.74
C TRP A 63 11.93 -0.18 2.11
N ARG A 64 12.46 0.35 3.22
CA ARG A 64 12.26 1.76 3.62
C ARG A 64 12.92 2.73 2.64
N GLU A 65 14.14 2.44 2.22
CA GLU A 65 14.88 3.26 1.25
C GLU A 65 14.29 3.12 -0.16
N SER A 66 13.98 1.87 -0.56
CA SER A 66 13.32 1.56 -1.83
C SER A 66 11.97 2.27 -2.01
N PHE A 67 11.23 2.52 -0.91
CA PHE A 67 9.97 3.26 -0.98
C PHE A 67 10.18 4.78 -1.01
N ALA A 68 11.22 5.29 -0.32
CA ALA A 68 11.54 6.72 -0.32
C ALA A 68 11.93 7.26 -1.70
N GLN A 69 12.54 6.41 -2.54
CA GLN A 69 13.01 6.78 -3.89
C GLN A 69 11.92 6.68 -4.98
N GLY A 70 10.77 6.05 -4.70
CA GLY A 70 9.72 5.76 -5.69
C GLY A 70 8.37 6.42 -5.43
N ALA A 71 8.31 7.37 -4.48
CA ALA A 71 7.09 8.04 -4.05
C ALA A 71 6.79 9.30 -4.85
#